data_AF-A0A3N5U4C6-F1
#
_entry.id   AF-A0A3N5U4C6-F1
#
_cell.length_a   1.000
_cell.length_b   1.000
_cell.length_c   1.000
_cell.angle_alpha   90.00
_cell.angle_beta   90.00
_cell.angle_gamma   90.00
#
_symmetry.space_group_name_H-M   'P 1'
#
loop_
_entity.id
_entity.type
_entity.pdbx_description
1 polymer ?
#
loop_
_entity_poly.entity_id
_entity_poly.type
_entity_poly.pdbx_seq_one_letter_code
_entity_poly.pdbx_strand_id
1 'polypeptide(L)'
;MNRANWSGRVILVLVGWILTGFLFSGCASKKVMINNFTPSLSKDVSALKGQKICFLYFQNHAQDATRSTYYSKDKQTGYTSEQPLFDYFRHAFEAACAKAGMIVTNEDKPDLTAPAMWVTLLSVTDEQFQTKVWVQKKDVTVFTKLYNVQEPAPPAKDASPGELADRAYRMTNRLIESVLVDPEFQKVITAS
;
A
#
# COMPACT_ATOMS: atom_id res chain seq x y z
N MET A 1 61.00 3.23 -43.66
CA MET A 1 59.53 3.24 -43.81
C MET A 1 58.99 1.90 -43.33
N ASN A 2 58.14 1.88 -42.31
CA ASN A 2 57.14 0.83 -42.08
C ASN A 2 56.15 1.31 -40.99
N ARG A 3 55.01 1.82 -41.45
CA ARG A 3 53.79 1.99 -40.64
C ARG A 3 53.00 0.69 -40.76
N ALA A 4 52.71 0.01 -39.65
CA ALA A 4 51.86 -1.17 -39.64
C ALA A 4 50.88 -1.13 -38.46
N ASN A 5 49.65 -0.75 -38.80
CA ASN A 5 48.34 -1.23 -38.33
C ASN A 5 48.12 -1.44 -36.83
N TRP A 6 47.67 -0.35 -36.19
CA TRP A 6 47.07 -0.30 -34.86
C TRP A 6 45.52 -0.34 -34.92
N SER A 7 44.95 -1.15 -35.82
CA SER A 7 43.50 -1.14 -36.10
C SER A 7 42.82 -2.52 -36.00
N GLY A 8 43.57 -3.60 -35.72
CA GLY A 8 43.01 -4.96 -35.72
C GLY A 8 42.62 -5.54 -34.36
N ARG A 9 43.06 -4.96 -33.23
CA ARG A 9 42.88 -5.56 -31.90
C ARG A 9 41.82 -4.90 -31.01
N VAL A 10 41.29 -3.75 -31.41
CA VAL A 10 40.26 -3.03 -30.64
C VAL A 10 38.83 -3.50 -30.99
N ILE A 11 38.64 -4.13 -32.16
CA ILE A 11 37.31 -4.51 -32.66
C ILE A 11 36.79 -5.82 -32.02
N LEU A 12 37.66 -6.74 -31.59
CA LEU A 12 37.24 -8.03 -31.03
C LEU A 12 36.77 -7.98 -29.57
N VAL A 13 37.13 -6.95 -28.80
CA VAL A 13 36.67 -6.81 -27.39
C VAL A 13 35.28 -6.15 -27.31
N LEU A 14 34.90 -5.34 -28.31
CA LEU A 14 33.62 -4.63 -28.32
C LEU A 14 32.45 -5.48 -28.85
N VAL A 15 32.70 -6.53 -29.64
CA VAL A 15 31.65 -7.44 -30.14
C VAL A 15 31.28 -8.53 -29.12
N GLY A 16 32.21 -8.88 -28.21
CA GLY A 16 31.97 -9.86 -27.15
C GLY A 16 31.04 -9.39 -26.02
N TRP A 17 30.84 -8.08 -25.85
CA TRP A 17 29.95 -7.50 -24.84
C TRP A 17 28.52 -7.26 -25.32
N ILE A 18 28.28 -7.32 -26.64
CA ILE A 18 26.96 -7.09 -27.23
C ILE A 18 26.11 -8.37 -27.23
N LEU A 19 26.72 -9.55 -27.07
CA LEU A 19 26.04 -10.85 -27.13
C LEU A 19 25.61 -11.45 -25.77
N THR A 20 25.93 -10.81 -24.64
CA THR A 20 25.42 -11.20 -23.31
C THR A 20 24.24 -10.34 -22.82
N GLY A 21 23.78 -9.39 -23.62
CA GLY A 21 22.73 -8.43 -23.24
C GLY A 21 21.28 -8.89 -23.41
N PHE A 22 21.03 -10.15 -23.79
CA PHE A 22 19.70 -10.61 -24.23
C PHE A 22 19.18 -11.87 -23.52
N LEU A 23 19.45 -12.00 -22.22
CA LEU A 23 18.84 -13.04 -21.36
C LEU A 23 18.32 -12.51 -20.02
N PHE A 24 17.89 -11.24 -19.98
CA PHE A 24 16.86 -10.83 -19.02
C PHE A 24 15.52 -10.84 -19.74
N SER A 25 15.02 -12.04 -20.05
CA SER A 25 13.58 -12.26 -20.17
C SER A 25 12.98 -12.03 -18.79
N GLY A 26 12.86 -10.75 -18.42
CA GLY A 26 12.06 -10.32 -17.29
C GLY A 26 10.66 -10.86 -17.55
N CYS A 27 10.26 -11.85 -16.75
CA CYS A 27 8.92 -12.39 -16.78
C CYS A 27 7.97 -11.20 -16.64
N ALA A 28 7.17 -10.92 -17.67
CA ALA A 28 6.28 -9.77 -17.67
C ALA A 28 5.30 -9.94 -16.51
N SER A 29 5.40 -9.07 -15.51
CA SER A 29 4.56 -9.17 -14.31
C SER A 29 3.09 -9.01 -14.69
N LYS A 30 2.23 -9.94 -14.28
CA LYS A 30 0.78 -9.84 -14.41
C LYS A 30 0.33 -8.55 -13.73
N LYS A 31 -0.33 -7.65 -14.47
CA LYS A 31 -0.83 -6.38 -13.95
C LYS A 31 -2.28 -6.54 -13.47
N VAL A 32 -2.55 -6.16 -12.24
CA VAL A 32 -3.87 -6.18 -11.60
C VAL A 32 -4.24 -4.76 -11.20
N MET A 33 -5.41 -4.28 -11.63
CA MET A 33 -5.89 -2.93 -11.25
C MET A 33 -6.70 -3.00 -9.96
N ILE A 34 -6.45 -2.07 -9.03
CA ILE A 34 -7.08 -2.05 -7.69
C ILE A 34 -7.90 -0.78 -7.42
N ASN A 35 -8.52 -0.19 -8.44
CA ASN A 35 -9.19 1.12 -8.32
C ASN A 35 -10.62 1.07 -7.74
N ASN A 36 -11.24 -0.11 -7.68
CA ASN A 36 -12.67 -0.24 -7.38
C ASN A 36 -12.93 -0.76 -5.96
N PHE A 37 -12.10 -0.35 -5.00
CA PHE A 37 -12.28 -0.76 -3.62
C PHE A 37 -13.60 -0.24 -3.06
N THR A 38 -14.43 -1.15 -2.55
CA THR A 38 -15.61 -0.83 -1.75
C THR A 38 -15.42 -1.43 -0.36
N PRO A 39 -15.48 -0.64 0.72
CA PRO A 39 -15.29 -1.16 2.07
C PRO A 39 -16.30 -2.25 2.41
N SER A 40 -15.83 -3.35 2.99
CA SER A 40 -16.67 -4.45 3.49
C SER A 40 -16.23 -4.80 4.90
N LEU A 41 -16.86 -4.14 5.87
CA LEU A 41 -16.62 -4.36 7.30
C LEU A 41 -17.47 -5.54 7.77
N SER A 42 -16.80 -6.58 8.24
CA SER A 42 -17.33 -7.81 8.83
C SER A 42 -17.34 -7.77 10.36
N LYS A 43 -16.54 -6.89 10.98
CA LYS A 43 -16.41 -6.77 12.43
C LYS A 43 -17.30 -5.66 13.02
N ASP A 44 -17.65 -5.82 14.30
CA ASP A 44 -18.37 -4.78 15.02
C ASP A 44 -17.46 -3.58 15.30
N VAL A 45 -17.84 -2.43 14.76
CA VAL A 45 -17.19 -1.13 14.90
C VAL A 45 -18.17 -0.08 15.43
N SER A 46 -19.29 -0.51 16.02
CA SER A 46 -20.38 0.36 16.48
C SER A 46 -19.93 1.43 17.48
N ALA A 47 -18.90 1.13 18.30
CA ALA A 47 -18.30 2.07 19.25
C ALA A 47 -17.76 3.36 18.58
N LEU A 48 -17.43 3.30 17.29
CA LEU A 48 -16.89 4.44 16.53
C LEU A 48 -17.99 5.30 15.89
N LYS A 49 -19.26 4.87 15.92
CA LYS A 49 -20.35 5.60 15.28
C LYS A 49 -20.49 7.00 15.88
N GLY A 50 -20.55 8.02 15.01
CA GLY A 50 -20.64 9.43 15.38
C GLY A 50 -19.33 10.05 15.85
N GLN A 51 -18.27 9.26 16.04
CA GLN A 51 -16.95 9.79 16.38
C GLN A 51 -16.33 10.50 15.18
N LYS A 52 -15.55 11.55 15.46
CA LYS A 52 -14.84 12.31 14.44
C LYS A 52 -13.45 11.74 14.21
N ILE A 53 -12.95 11.87 12.99
CA ILE A 53 -11.55 11.62 12.65
C ILE A 53 -11.12 12.54 11.50
N CYS A 54 -9.90 13.05 11.55
CA CYS A 54 -9.31 13.83 10.46
C CYS A 54 -8.09 13.11 9.88
N PHE A 55 -8.17 12.67 8.63
CA PHE A 55 -7.03 12.07 7.92
C PHE A 55 -6.12 13.16 7.37
N LEU A 56 -5.05 13.48 8.10
CA LEU A 56 -4.15 14.55 7.69
C LEU A 56 -3.09 14.08 6.72
N TYR A 57 -2.47 12.92 6.94
CA TYR A 57 -1.44 12.44 6.02
C TYR A 57 -1.43 10.93 5.88
N PHE A 58 -1.22 10.50 4.64
CA PHE A 58 -0.92 9.14 4.27
C PHE A 58 0.43 9.11 3.57
N GLN A 59 1.35 8.28 4.07
CA GLN A 59 2.72 8.22 3.56
C GLN A 59 3.03 6.83 3.04
N ASN A 60 3.74 6.76 1.92
CA ASN A 60 4.32 5.52 1.42
C ASN A 60 5.83 5.51 1.69
N HIS A 61 6.25 4.80 2.74
CA HIS A 61 7.66 4.54 3.07
C HIS A 61 8.05 3.09 2.76
N ALA A 62 7.21 2.36 2.04
CA ALA A 62 7.43 0.97 1.70
C ALA A 62 8.53 0.85 0.65
N GLN A 63 9.58 0.07 0.95
CA GLN A 63 10.69 -0.17 0.02
C GLN A 63 10.36 -1.25 -1.03
N ASP A 64 9.31 -2.02 -0.80
CA ASP A 64 8.79 -3.08 -1.66
C ASP A 64 7.63 -2.62 -2.56
N ALA A 65 7.34 -1.32 -2.56
CA ALA A 65 6.35 -0.70 -3.42
C ALA A 65 6.93 0.49 -4.19
N THR A 66 6.27 0.85 -5.28
CA THR A 66 6.53 2.08 -6.04
C THR A 66 5.48 3.13 -5.70
N ARG A 67 5.48 4.26 -6.43
CA ARG A 67 4.47 5.31 -6.28
C ARG A 67 3.04 4.78 -6.42
N SER A 68 2.77 3.88 -7.37
CA SER A 68 1.41 3.43 -7.73
C SER A 68 1.23 1.91 -7.79
N THR A 69 2.29 1.13 -7.58
CA THR A 69 2.25 -0.33 -7.69
C THR A 69 2.96 -1.00 -6.53
N TYR A 70 2.33 -2.00 -5.92
CA TYR A 70 2.99 -2.97 -5.04
C TYR A 70 2.97 -4.36 -5.68
N TYR A 71 3.78 -5.30 -5.18
CA TYR A 71 4.02 -6.55 -5.87
C TYR A 71 3.74 -7.78 -5.02
N SER A 72 3.57 -8.91 -5.70
CA SER A 72 3.75 -10.21 -5.07
C SER A 72 5.19 -10.41 -4.61
N LYS A 73 5.43 -11.29 -3.63
CA LYS A 73 6.80 -11.54 -3.11
C LYS A 73 7.79 -11.99 -4.19
N ASP A 74 7.32 -12.77 -5.15
CA ASP A 74 8.09 -13.24 -6.32
C ASP A 74 8.16 -12.21 -7.48
N LYS A 75 7.52 -11.04 -7.30
CA LYS A 75 7.39 -9.94 -8.27
C LYS A 75 6.71 -10.32 -9.58
N GLN A 76 6.03 -11.46 -9.64
CA GLN A 76 5.32 -11.93 -10.83
C GLN A 76 3.96 -11.24 -11.01
N THR A 77 3.38 -10.65 -9.96
CA THR A 77 2.12 -9.91 -10.01
C THR A 77 2.33 -8.50 -9.47
N GLY A 78 1.87 -7.50 -10.22
CA GLY A 78 1.88 -6.10 -9.84
C GLY A 78 0.46 -5.58 -9.64
N TYR A 79 0.17 -5.06 -8.45
CA TYR A 79 -1.10 -4.47 -8.06
C TYR A 79 -1.01 -2.96 -8.20
N THR A 80 -1.69 -2.41 -9.20
CA THR A 80 -1.53 -1.03 -9.64
C THR A 80 -2.81 -0.22 -9.41
N SER A 81 -2.65 0.95 -8.81
CA SER A 81 -3.69 1.98 -8.79
C SER A 81 -3.42 3.04 -9.87
N GLU A 82 -4.48 3.69 -10.35
CA GLU A 82 -4.39 4.89 -11.19
C GLU A 82 -3.85 6.09 -10.40
N GLN A 83 -4.09 6.12 -9.09
CA GLN A 83 -3.58 7.12 -8.18
C GLN A 83 -2.31 6.60 -7.48
N PRO A 84 -1.52 7.47 -6.84
CA PRO A 84 -0.48 7.02 -5.92
C PRO A 84 -1.05 6.07 -4.86
N LEU A 85 -0.29 5.05 -4.44
CA LEU A 85 -0.74 4.07 -3.45
C LEU A 85 -1.19 4.74 -2.14
N PHE A 86 -0.50 5.80 -1.71
CA PHE A 86 -0.90 6.52 -0.51
C PHE A 86 -2.31 7.12 -0.63
N ASP A 87 -2.71 7.61 -1.81
CA ASP A 87 -4.05 8.13 -2.07
C ASP A 87 -5.09 7.01 -2.12
N TYR A 88 -4.76 5.90 -2.79
CA TYR A 88 -5.60 4.70 -2.79
C TYR A 88 -5.92 4.24 -1.36
N PHE A 89 -4.89 4.08 -0.52
CA PHE A 89 -5.09 3.63 0.86
C PHE A 89 -5.78 4.70 1.72
N ARG A 90 -5.48 5.99 1.54
CA ARG A 90 -6.19 7.08 2.23
C ARG A 90 -7.69 7.02 1.95
N HIS A 91 -8.08 6.96 0.68
CA HIS A 91 -9.49 6.86 0.29
C HIS A 91 -10.15 5.57 0.79
N ALA A 92 -9.41 4.45 0.83
CA ALA A 92 -9.91 3.21 1.42
C ALA A 92 -10.22 3.37 2.92
N PHE A 93 -9.32 4.00 3.68
CA PHE A 93 -9.53 4.29 5.10
C PHE A 93 -10.69 5.28 5.32
N GLU A 94 -10.74 6.38 4.56
CA GLU A 94 -11.82 7.37 4.62
C GLU A 94 -13.19 6.71 4.38
N ALA A 95 -13.31 5.94 3.30
CA ALA A 95 -14.56 5.26 2.93
C ALA A 95 -14.99 4.21 3.97
N ALA A 96 -14.03 3.46 4.53
CA ALA A 96 -14.32 2.48 5.57
C ALA A 96 -14.75 3.12 6.88
N CYS A 97 -14.10 4.22 7.32
CA CYS A 97 -14.49 4.96 8.51
C CYS A 97 -15.88 5.60 8.34
N ALA A 98 -16.17 6.15 7.16
CA ALA A 98 -17.49 6.66 6.84
C ALA A 98 -18.55 5.54 6.88
N LYS A 99 -18.23 4.34 6.35
CA LYS A 99 -19.09 3.16 6.43
C LYS A 99 -19.31 2.67 7.87
N ALA A 100 -18.32 2.84 8.75
CA ALA A 100 -18.45 2.61 10.19
C ALA A 100 -19.32 3.66 10.91
N GLY A 101 -19.77 4.70 10.21
CA GLY A 101 -20.60 5.77 10.75
C GLY A 101 -19.82 6.87 11.45
N MET A 102 -18.50 6.96 11.21
CA MET A 102 -17.67 8.07 11.69
C MET A 102 -17.89 9.33 10.85
N ILE A 103 -17.63 10.49 11.45
CA ILE A 103 -17.57 11.78 10.74
C ILE A 103 -16.13 11.98 10.28
N VAL A 104 -15.90 11.83 8.98
CA VAL A 104 -14.57 11.84 8.37
C VAL A 104 -14.27 13.20 7.74
N THR A 105 -13.11 13.77 8.08
CA THR A 105 -12.52 14.93 7.42
C THR A 105 -11.10 14.61 6.97
N ASN A 106 -10.48 15.48 6.16
CA ASN A 106 -9.15 15.27 5.61
C ASN A 106 -8.39 16.59 5.45
N GLU A 107 -7.17 16.52 4.92
CA GLU A 107 -6.29 17.69 4.74
C GLU A 107 -6.89 18.82 3.90
N ASP A 108 -7.77 18.53 2.93
CA ASP A 108 -8.41 19.55 2.09
C ASP A 108 -9.41 20.39 2.87
N LYS A 109 -10.09 19.78 3.85
CA LYS A 109 -11.12 20.40 4.69
C LYS A 109 -11.01 19.89 6.13
N PRO A 110 -9.96 20.30 6.87
CA PRO A 110 -9.66 19.69 8.16
C PRO A 110 -10.61 20.18 9.25
N ASP A 111 -11.17 19.26 10.03
CA ASP A 111 -11.74 19.59 11.35
C ASP A 111 -10.62 19.51 12.39
N LEU A 112 -10.04 20.67 12.73
CA LEU A 112 -8.95 20.77 13.70
C LEU A 112 -9.37 20.38 15.13
N THR A 113 -10.67 20.18 15.39
CA THR A 113 -11.17 19.68 16.68
C THR A 113 -11.26 18.15 16.73
N ALA A 114 -11.19 17.48 15.57
CA ALA A 114 -11.20 16.04 15.49
C ALA A 114 -9.81 15.45 15.84
N PRO A 115 -9.75 14.20 16.34
CA PRO A 115 -8.50 13.48 16.43
C PRO A 115 -7.88 13.36 15.03
N ALA A 116 -6.64 13.82 14.89
CA ALA A 116 -5.91 13.75 13.63
C ALA A 116 -5.22 12.39 13.51
N MET A 117 -5.29 11.78 12.34
CA MET A 117 -4.74 10.46 12.05
C MET A 117 -3.74 10.51 10.91
N TRP A 118 -2.63 9.81 11.12
CA TRP A 118 -1.59 9.54 10.14
C TRP A 118 -1.48 8.04 9.93
N VAL A 119 -1.25 7.66 8.68
CA VAL A 119 -0.93 6.27 8.33
C VAL A 119 0.30 6.24 7.45
N THR A 120 1.27 5.42 7.84
CA THR A 120 2.48 5.18 7.06
C THR A 120 2.50 3.73 6.59
N LEU A 121 2.57 3.51 5.29
CA LEU A 121 2.86 2.21 4.70
C LEU A 121 4.35 1.93 4.85
N LEU A 122 4.71 0.82 5.51
CA LEU A 122 6.10 0.41 5.76
C LEU A 122 6.52 -0.76 4.88
N SER A 123 5.58 -1.64 4.54
CA SER A 123 5.74 -2.75 3.60
C SER A 123 4.38 -3.09 3.03
N VAL A 124 4.28 -3.29 1.72
CA VAL A 124 3.03 -3.64 1.05
C VAL A 124 3.31 -4.72 0.00
N THR A 125 2.80 -5.92 0.25
CA THR A 125 2.85 -7.06 -0.66
C THR A 125 1.48 -7.73 -0.74
N ASP A 126 1.26 -8.59 -1.72
CA ASP A 126 0.01 -9.36 -1.87
C ASP A 126 -0.25 -10.43 -0.78
N GLU A 127 0.74 -10.65 0.08
CA GLU A 127 0.70 -11.56 1.22
C GLU A 127 0.70 -10.82 2.56
N GLN A 128 1.27 -9.62 2.62
CA GLN A 128 1.50 -8.92 3.88
C GLN A 128 1.47 -7.40 3.71
N PHE A 129 0.75 -6.72 4.60
CA PHE A 129 0.87 -5.27 4.80
C PHE A 129 1.42 -4.98 6.19
N GLN A 130 2.41 -4.08 6.26
CA GLN A 130 2.89 -3.48 7.48
C GLN A 130 2.62 -1.98 7.45
N THR A 131 1.89 -1.47 8.44
CA THR A 131 1.59 -0.05 8.55
C THR A 131 1.81 0.46 9.96
N LYS A 132 2.11 1.75 10.06
CA LYS A 132 2.12 2.48 11.33
C LYS A 132 0.93 3.43 11.34
N VAL A 133 0.13 3.37 12.39
CA VAL A 133 -0.96 4.32 12.64
C VAL A 133 -0.59 5.18 13.82
N TRP A 134 -0.88 6.46 13.71
CA TRP A 134 -0.68 7.45 14.76
C TRP A 134 -1.91 8.35 14.85
N VAL A 135 -2.39 8.60 16.07
CA VAL A 135 -3.43 9.59 16.36
C VAL A 135 -2.91 10.69 17.27
N GLN A 136 -3.24 11.94 16.95
CA GLN A 136 -3.06 13.10 17.83
C GLN A 136 -4.39 13.70 18.26
N LYS A 137 -4.40 14.22 19.49
CA LYS A 137 -5.46 15.08 20.04
C LYS A 137 -4.81 16.30 20.66
N LYS A 138 -5.24 17.51 20.26
CA LYS A 138 -4.70 18.79 20.77
C LYS A 138 -3.16 18.81 20.74
N ASP A 139 -2.59 18.44 19.59
CA ASP A 139 -1.15 18.36 19.33
C ASP A 139 -0.35 17.34 20.17
N VAL A 140 -1.03 16.50 20.96
CA VAL A 140 -0.41 15.41 21.71
C VAL A 140 -0.68 14.08 21.04
N THR A 141 0.39 13.30 20.83
CA THR A 141 0.28 11.90 20.39
C THR A 141 -0.35 11.05 21.47
N VAL A 142 -1.56 10.56 21.21
CA VAL A 142 -2.32 9.73 22.15
C VAL A 142 -2.31 8.25 21.78
N PHE A 143 -1.91 7.93 20.55
CA PHE A 143 -1.86 6.56 20.05
C PHE A 143 -0.78 6.41 19.00
N THR A 144 -0.03 5.32 19.06
CA THR A 144 0.87 4.91 17.98
C THR A 144 0.99 3.40 18.03
N LYS A 145 0.72 2.74 16.90
CA LYS A 145 0.79 1.29 16.81
C LYS A 145 1.20 0.82 15.43
N LEU A 146 1.90 -0.31 15.41
CA LEU A 146 2.21 -1.04 14.18
C LEU A 146 1.16 -2.11 13.95
N TYR A 147 0.62 -2.13 12.74
CA TYR A 147 -0.28 -3.17 12.28
C TYR A 147 0.45 -4.03 11.26
N ASN A 148 0.28 -5.34 11.40
CA ASN A 148 0.80 -6.33 10.48
C ASN A 148 -0.35 -7.27 10.12
N VAL A 149 -0.84 -7.18 8.89
CA VAL A 149 -1.86 -8.08 8.38
C VAL A 149 -1.26 -8.97 7.32
N GLN A 150 -1.66 -10.24 7.36
CA GLN A 150 -1.20 -11.26 6.42
C GLN A 150 -2.41 -11.99 5.84
N GLU A 151 -2.29 -12.42 4.59
CA GLU A 151 -3.17 -13.46 4.06
C GLU A 151 -2.51 -14.83 4.28
N PRO A 152 -3.25 -15.84 4.77
CA PRO A 152 -2.69 -17.12 5.17
C PRO A 152 -2.29 -18.02 3.99
N ALA A 153 -2.77 -17.74 2.77
CA ALA A 153 -2.42 -18.52 1.59
C ALA A 153 -1.98 -17.59 0.46
N PRO A 154 -0.94 -17.93 -0.34
CA PRO A 154 -0.60 -17.17 -1.54
C PRO A 154 -1.72 -17.27 -2.59
N PRO A 155 -1.80 -16.35 -3.56
CA PRO A 155 -2.75 -16.47 -4.66
C PRO A 155 -2.49 -17.74 -5.48
N ALA A 156 -3.56 -18.31 -6.06
CA ALA A 156 -3.42 -19.38 -7.04
C ALA A 156 -2.61 -18.88 -8.25
N LYS A 157 -1.73 -19.73 -8.79
CA LYS A 157 -0.82 -19.33 -9.89
C LYS A 157 -1.57 -18.89 -11.15
N ASP A 158 -2.70 -19.52 -11.41
CA ASP A 158 -3.60 -19.27 -12.53
C ASP A 158 -4.75 -18.31 -12.19
N ALA A 159 -4.76 -17.70 -11.00
CA ALA A 159 -5.80 -16.75 -10.59
C ALA A 159 -5.97 -15.64 -11.63
N SER A 160 -7.23 -15.37 -11.97
CA SER A 160 -7.61 -14.27 -12.85
C SER A 160 -7.27 -12.92 -12.23
N PRO A 161 -7.09 -11.85 -13.04
CA PRO A 161 -6.91 -10.50 -12.51
C PRO A 161 -8.02 -10.06 -11.55
N GLY A 162 -9.27 -10.51 -11.77
CA GLY A 162 -10.40 -10.20 -10.89
C GLY A 162 -10.24 -10.83 -9.51
N GLU A 163 -9.91 -12.12 -9.43
CA GLU A 163 -9.69 -12.82 -8.14
C GLU A 163 -8.52 -12.22 -7.35
N LEU A 164 -7.47 -11.79 -8.06
CA LEU A 164 -6.33 -11.11 -7.46
C LEU A 164 -6.74 -9.72 -6.93
N ALA A 165 -7.54 -8.96 -7.69
CA ALA A 165 -8.07 -7.68 -7.22
C ALA A 165 -8.96 -7.85 -5.98
N ASP A 166 -9.86 -8.84 -5.98
CA ASP A 166 -10.71 -9.13 -4.81
C ASP A 166 -9.89 -9.52 -3.59
N ARG A 167 -8.81 -10.27 -3.78
CA ARG A 167 -7.85 -10.58 -2.73
C ARG A 167 -7.20 -9.30 -2.18
N ALA A 168 -6.73 -8.40 -3.05
CA ALA A 168 -6.18 -7.12 -2.64
C ALA A 168 -7.20 -6.31 -1.81
N TYR A 169 -8.46 -6.26 -2.24
CA TYR A 169 -9.53 -5.59 -1.50
C TYR A 169 -9.81 -6.23 -0.12
N ARG A 170 -9.74 -7.56 -0.02
CA ARG A 170 -9.83 -8.25 1.28
C ARG A 170 -8.67 -7.89 2.20
N MET A 171 -7.44 -7.84 1.69
CA MET A 171 -6.26 -7.40 2.46
C MET A 171 -6.41 -5.96 2.95
N THR A 172 -6.89 -5.05 2.10
CA THR A 172 -7.19 -3.66 2.47
C THR A 172 -8.26 -3.59 3.57
N ASN A 173 -9.36 -4.34 3.44
CA ASN A 173 -10.39 -4.42 4.49
C ASN A 173 -9.80 -4.95 5.81
N ARG A 174 -9.03 -6.04 5.78
CA ARG A 174 -8.40 -6.61 6.98
C ARG A 174 -7.50 -5.63 7.69
N LEU A 175 -6.68 -4.88 6.94
CA LEU A 175 -5.85 -3.82 7.50
C LEU A 175 -6.71 -2.80 8.22
N ILE A 176 -7.71 -2.23 7.54
CA ILE A 176 -8.53 -1.16 8.14
C ILE A 176 -9.30 -1.68 9.35
N GLU A 177 -9.93 -2.86 9.24
CA GLU A 177 -10.63 -3.49 10.35
C GLU A 177 -9.70 -3.71 11.54
N SER A 178 -8.47 -4.18 11.33
CA SER A 178 -7.51 -4.39 12.42
C SER A 178 -7.25 -3.13 13.24
N VAL A 179 -7.33 -1.95 12.60
CA VAL A 179 -7.24 -0.65 13.27
C VAL A 179 -8.56 -0.32 13.97
N LEU A 180 -9.69 -0.40 13.25
CA LEU A 180 -11.00 0.05 13.76
C LEU A 180 -11.53 -0.81 14.92
N VAL A 181 -11.15 -2.09 14.99
CA VAL A 181 -11.56 -3.01 16.07
C VAL A 181 -10.58 -3.05 17.23
N ASP A 182 -9.45 -2.36 17.12
CA ASP A 182 -8.44 -2.33 18.17
C ASP A 182 -9.00 -1.59 19.40
N PRO A 183 -9.11 -2.26 20.57
CA PRO A 183 -9.66 -1.62 21.76
C PRO A 183 -8.89 -0.38 22.20
N GLU A 184 -7.57 -0.35 21.99
CA GLU A 184 -6.75 0.82 22.32
C GLU A 184 -7.06 1.98 21.39
N PHE A 185 -7.24 1.70 20.09
CA PHE A 185 -7.67 2.70 19.11
C PHE A 185 -9.06 3.23 19.44
N GLN A 186 -10.04 2.34 19.65
CA GLN A 186 -11.40 2.73 19.99
C GLN A 186 -11.44 3.58 21.26
N LYS A 187 -10.70 3.19 22.30
CA LYS A 187 -10.57 3.96 23.54
C LYS A 187 -10.05 5.37 23.28
N VAL A 188 -8.96 5.53 22.52
CA VAL A 188 -8.42 6.87 22.26
C VAL A 188 -9.32 7.71 21.37
N ILE A 189 -10.11 7.12 20.48
CA ILE A 189 -11.04 7.88 19.62
C ILE A 189 -12.25 8.35 20.44
N THR A 190 -12.85 7.44 21.21
CA THR A 190 -14.09 7.68 21.97
C THR A 190 -13.90 8.48 23.26
N ALA A 191 -12.69 8.52 23.82
CA ALA A 191 -12.41 9.31 25.02
C ALA A 191 -12.39 10.82 24.68
N SER A 192 -13.45 11.54 25.04
CA SER A 192 -13.57 13.00 24.86
C SER A 192 -12.52 13.80 25.64
#